data_AF-A0A1I0KMM2-F1
#
_entry.id   AF-A0A1I0KMM2-F1
#
_cell.length_a   1.000
_cell.length_b   1.000
_cell.length_c   1.000
_cell.angle_alpha   90.00
_cell.angle_beta   90.00
_cell.angle_gamma   90.00
#
_symmetry.space_group_name_H-M   'P 1'
#
loop_
_entity.id
_entity.type
_entity.pdbx_description
1 polymer ?
#
loop_
_entity_poly.entity_id
_entity_poly.type
_entity_poly.pdbx_seq_one_letter_code
_entity_poly.pdbx_strand_id
1 'polypeptide(L)'
;MTHTHDEDPACEVAHGDAPAQETGRTLVAVFASPVAECLLRLGAELGFRPVLLEPDPARGLDGFPAVREIGEHVDTTADVVLTDHHRDEIGPVLRDLLKSPARWIGIMGSPRHVGPHVRALADLGVPPEEVARVHRPIGLNIGSRTPPEIAVATLAGLLADRNGRPGGFAF
;
A
#
# COMPACT_ATOMS: atom_id res chain seq x y z
N MET A 1 28.70 -26.21 -28.36
CA MET A 1 27.59 -25.24 -28.35
C MET A 1 27.48 -24.71 -26.94
N THR A 2 28.13 -23.57 -26.69
CA THR A 2 28.02 -22.82 -25.43
C THR A 2 26.66 -22.14 -25.44
N HIS A 3 25.74 -22.61 -24.59
CA HIS A 3 24.51 -21.87 -24.30
C HIS A 3 24.90 -20.65 -23.46
N THR A 4 24.85 -19.47 -24.07
CA THR A 4 24.81 -18.20 -23.35
C THR A 4 23.52 -18.19 -22.54
N HIS A 5 23.65 -18.30 -21.21
CA HIS A 5 22.59 -17.92 -20.29
C HIS A 5 22.42 -16.40 -20.46
N ASP A 6 21.29 -16.01 -21.06
CA ASP A 6 20.80 -14.63 -20.99
C ASP A 6 20.70 -14.28 -19.50
N GLU A 7 21.45 -13.26 -19.07
CA GLU A 7 21.48 -12.78 -17.69
C GLU A 7 20.08 -12.23 -17.36
N ASP A 8 19.24 -13.06 -16.73
CA ASP A 8 17.93 -12.63 -16.22
C ASP A 8 18.17 -11.65 -15.06
N PRO A 9 17.74 -10.38 -15.16
CA PRO A 9 17.92 -9.38 -14.10
C PRO A 9 17.30 -9.82 -12.76
N ALA A 10 16.28 -10.69 -12.79
CA ALA A 10 15.70 -11.26 -11.58
C ALA A 10 16.65 -12.25 -10.87
N CYS A 11 17.55 -12.89 -11.63
CA CYS A 11 18.56 -13.81 -11.11
C CYS A 11 19.68 -13.05 -10.38
N GLU A 12 20.14 -11.91 -10.92
CA GLU A 12 21.17 -11.07 -10.30
C GLU A 12 20.70 -10.45 -8.96
N VAL A 13 19.44 -10.01 -8.89
CA VAL A 13 18.83 -9.50 -7.65
C VAL A 13 18.71 -10.63 -6.60
N ALA A 14 18.38 -11.85 -7.02
CA ALA A 14 18.27 -13.00 -6.12
C ALA A 14 19.63 -13.45 -5.55
N HIS A 15 20.74 -13.17 -6.25
CA HIS A 15 22.09 -13.44 -5.79
C HIS A 15 22.72 -12.29 -4.98
N GLY A 16 22.04 -11.15 -4.87
CA GLY A 16 22.45 -10.03 -4.01
C GLY A 16 23.57 -9.15 -4.60
N ASP A 17 23.86 -9.29 -5.88
CA ASP A 17 24.92 -8.56 -6.57
C ASP A 17 24.50 -7.14 -6.99
N ALA A 18 23.22 -6.77 -6.77
CA ALA A 18 22.70 -5.43 -6.95
C ALA A 18 21.94 -4.95 -5.69
N PRO A 19 22.17 -3.71 -5.21
CA PRO A 19 21.33 -3.14 -4.16
C PRO A 19 19.87 -3.06 -4.64
N ALA A 20 18.91 -3.15 -3.72
CA ALA A 20 17.50 -2.93 -4.04
C ALA A 20 17.37 -1.58 -4.76
N GLN A 21 17.02 -1.62 -6.04
CA GLN A 21 16.99 -0.44 -6.88
C GLN A 21 15.94 0.52 -6.35
N GLU A 22 16.32 1.78 -6.05
CA GLU A 22 15.37 2.82 -5.66
C GLU A 22 14.28 2.89 -6.73
N THR A 23 13.06 2.56 -6.35
CA THR A 23 11.95 2.49 -7.31
C THR A 23 11.53 3.89 -7.77
N GLY A 24 11.96 4.94 -7.05
CA GLY A 24 11.48 6.31 -7.18
C GLY A 24 10.03 6.51 -6.70
N ARG A 25 9.39 5.46 -6.15
CA ARG A 25 7.97 5.46 -5.77
C ARG A 25 7.78 5.75 -4.29
N THR A 26 6.69 6.42 -3.97
CA THR A 26 6.31 6.68 -2.57
C THR A 26 5.34 5.61 -2.07
N LEU A 27 5.62 5.01 -0.92
CA LEU A 27 4.67 4.18 -0.18
C LEU A 27 4.10 5.01 0.96
N VAL A 28 2.80 5.29 0.91
CA VAL A 28 2.11 6.10 1.92
C VAL A 28 1.26 5.19 2.79
N ALA A 29 1.62 5.05 4.06
CA ALA A 29 0.74 4.43 5.04
C ALA A 29 -0.14 5.51 5.66
N VAL A 30 -1.45 5.28 5.69
CA VAL A 30 -2.41 6.18 6.30
C VAL A 30 -2.81 5.61 7.66
N PHE A 31 -2.77 6.49 8.66
CA PHE A 31 -2.93 6.22 10.09
C PHE A 31 -1.78 5.43 10.71
N ALA A 32 -1.28 5.93 11.85
CA ALA A 32 -0.27 5.24 12.64
C ALA A 32 -0.88 3.97 13.26
N SER A 33 -0.27 2.83 12.94
CA SER A 33 -0.68 1.51 13.45
C SER A 33 0.53 0.56 13.44
N PRO A 34 0.48 -0.56 14.19
CA PRO A 34 1.53 -1.59 14.10
C PRO A 34 1.70 -2.16 12.68
N VAL A 35 0.64 -2.17 11.87
CA VAL A 35 0.73 -2.59 10.47
C VAL A 35 1.44 -1.54 9.64
N ALA A 36 1.12 -0.25 9.80
CA ALA A 36 1.82 0.83 9.11
C ALA A 36 3.33 0.81 9.38
N GLU A 37 3.74 0.59 10.63
CA GLU A 37 5.16 0.50 10.98
C GLU A 37 5.86 -0.63 10.22
N CYS A 38 5.28 -1.84 10.24
CA CYS A 38 5.82 -2.99 9.52
C CYS A 38 5.83 -2.73 8.00
N LEU A 39 4.76 -2.15 7.48
CA LEU A 39 4.57 -1.86 6.06
C LEU A 39 5.60 -0.86 5.55
N LEU A 40 5.80 0.26 6.26
CA LEU A 40 6.75 1.30 5.87
C LEU A 40 8.19 0.80 5.96
N ARG A 41 8.52 0.03 7.00
CA ARG A 41 9.84 -0.59 7.15
C ARG A 41 10.14 -1.54 6.00
N LEU A 42 9.25 -2.49 5.72
CA LEU A 42 9.41 -3.44 4.62
C LEU A 42 9.37 -2.75 3.25
N GLY A 43 8.57 -1.69 3.11
CA GLY A 43 8.53 -0.87 1.91
C GLY A 43 9.87 -0.19 1.63
N ALA A 44 10.54 0.32 2.66
CA ALA A 44 11.87 0.90 2.53
C ALA A 44 12.89 -0.13 2.01
N GLU A 45 12.88 -1.35 2.56
CA GLU A 45 13.73 -2.47 2.08
C GLU A 45 13.45 -2.85 0.62
N LEU A 46 12.22 -2.64 0.14
CA LEU A 46 11.82 -2.86 -1.25
C LEU A 46 12.10 -1.66 -2.16
N GLY A 47 12.78 -0.62 -1.67
CA GLY A 47 13.17 0.56 -2.45
C GLY A 47 12.06 1.59 -2.64
N PHE A 48 11.00 1.58 -1.82
CA PHE A 48 10.03 2.67 -1.76
C PHE A 48 10.55 3.79 -0.85
N ARG A 49 10.10 5.02 -1.09
CA ARG A 49 10.18 6.12 -0.13
C ARG A 49 9.00 6.05 0.84
N PRO A 50 9.18 5.64 2.11
CA PRO A 50 8.08 5.51 3.06
C PRO A 50 7.63 6.88 3.58
N VAL A 51 6.31 7.08 3.68
CA VAL A 51 5.69 8.27 4.29
C VAL A 51 4.50 7.84 5.13
N LEU A 52 4.35 8.41 6.32
CA LEU A 52 3.17 8.28 7.15
C LEU A 52 2.24 9.48 6.94
N LEU A 53 1.00 9.25 6.50
CA LEU A 53 -0.07 10.24 6.54
C LEU A 53 -0.90 10.01 7.81
N GLU A 54 -0.69 10.86 8.82
CA GLU A 54 -1.39 10.78 10.11
C GLU A 54 -1.96 12.16 10.47
N PRO A 55 -3.28 12.39 10.27
CA PRO A 55 -3.93 13.66 10.60
C PRO A 55 -3.87 14.03 12.08
N ASP A 56 -3.80 13.05 13.00
CA ASP A 56 -3.76 13.30 14.45
C ASP A 56 -2.34 13.66 14.91
N PRO A 57 -2.07 14.91 15.36
CA PRO A 57 -0.73 15.35 15.75
C PRO A 57 -0.14 14.58 16.94
N ALA A 58 -0.99 13.95 17.77
CA ALA A 58 -0.56 13.15 18.91
C ALA A 58 -0.09 11.74 18.52
N ARG A 59 -0.30 11.34 17.25
CA ARG A 59 0.10 10.05 16.71
C ARG A 59 1.22 10.20 15.68
N GLY A 60 2.03 9.16 15.58
CA GLY A 60 3.18 9.09 14.68
C GLY A 60 3.84 7.73 14.75
N LEU A 61 4.86 7.53 13.91
CA LEU A 61 5.75 6.37 13.94
C LEU A 61 7.18 6.87 13.89
N ASP A 62 8.03 6.34 14.76
CA ASP A 62 9.44 6.71 14.80
C ASP A 62 10.16 6.23 13.53
N GLY A 63 11.10 7.05 13.03
CA GLY A 63 11.91 6.70 11.86
C GLY A 63 11.25 6.94 10.50
N PHE A 64 10.02 7.45 10.46
CA PHE A 64 9.32 7.76 9.19
C PHE A 64 8.88 9.23 9.14
N PRO A 65 8.98 9.90 7.97
CA PRO A 65 8.43 11.23 7.81
C PRO A 65 6.90 11.18 7.94
N ALA A 66 6.36 11.99 8.85
CA ALA A 66 4.93 12.11 9.10
C ALA A 66 4.38 13.41 8.49
N VAL A 67 3.38 13.29 7.64
CA VAL A 67 2.59 14.39 7.10
C VAL A 67 1.16 14.34 7.62
N ARG A 68 0.50 15.50 7.66
CA ARG A 68 -0.83 15.66 8.25
C ARG A 68 -1.95 15.73 7.22
N GLU A 69 -1.57 16.05 5.99
CA GLU A 69 -2.49 16.26 4.88
C GLU A 69 -1.93 15.63 3.61
N ILE A 70 -2.83 15.41 2.66
CA ILE A 70 -2.48 14.91 1.33
C ILE A 70 -1.77 16.05 0.59
N GLY A 71 -0.50 15.84 0.25
CA GLY A 71 0.33 16.82 -0.44
C GLY A 71 1.17 16.17 -1.54
N GLU A 72 2.34 16.74 -1.83
CA GLU A 72 3.21 16.35 -2.95
C GLU A 72 3.70 14.89 -2.89
N HIS A 73 3.65 14.25 -1.72
CA HIS A 73 4.03 12.85 -1.54
C HIS A 73 3.01 11.86 -2.12
N VAL A 74 1.79 12.32 -2.41
CA VAL A 74 0.74 11.52 -3.06
C VAL A 74 0.67 11.92 -4.54
N ASP A 75 1.73 11.56 -5.27
CA ASP A 75 1.86 11.79 -6.72
C ASP A 75 1.33 10.60 -7.56
N THR A 76 1.51 10.66 -8.88
CA THR A 76 1.09 9.61 -9.83
C THR A 76 1.80 8.27 -9.68
N THR A 77 2.87 8.22 -8.88
CA THR A 77 3.64 7.01 -8.57
C THR A 77 3.32 6.45 -7.20
N ALA A 78 2.60 7.22 -6.37
CA ALA A 78 2.33 6.89 -4.99
C ALA A 78 1.35 5.72 -4.85
N ASP A 79 1.71 4.85 -3.93
CA ASP A 79 0.95 3.69 -3.50
C ASP A 79 0.44 3.95 -2.08
N VAL A 80 -0.88 4.09 -1.89
CA VAL A 80 -1.49 4.51 -0.62
C VAL A 80 -2.22 3.35 0.05
N VAL A 81 -1.89 3.09 1.30
CA VAL A 81 -2.44 2.01 2.12
C VAL A 81 -3.07 2.57 3.38
N LEU A 82 -4.39 2.42 3.53
CA LEU A 82 -5.10 2.70 4.77
C LEU A 82 -4.96 1.49 5.71
N THR A 83 -4.20 1.69 6.79
CA THR A 83 -3.84 0.63 7.76
C THR A 83 -4.71 0.62 9.01
N ASP A 84 -5.73 1.46 9.07
CA ASP A 84 -6.77 1.40 10.10
C ASP A 84 -8.12 1.65 9.45
N HIS A 85 -9.08 0.77 9.75
CA HIS A 85 -10.43 0.84 9.23
C HIS A 85 -11.48 1.22 10.28
N HIS A 86 -11.05 1.58 11.50
CA HIS A 86 -11.92 1.98 12.61
C HIS A 86 -11.85 3.48 12.94
N ARG A 87 -11.02 4.25 12.21
CA ARG A 87 -10.94 5.71 12.39
C ARG A 87 -12.21 6.38 11.89
N ASP A 88 -12.75 7.32 12.66
CA ASP A 88 -13.96 8.06 12.28
C ASP A 88 -13.72 8.91 11.02
N GLU A 89 -12.50 9.44 10.87
CA GLU A 89 -12.06 10.25 9.74
C GLU A 89 -11.76 9.45 8.45
N ILE A 90 -12.01 8.13 8.43
CA ILE A 90 -11.71 7.29 7.25
C ILE A 90 -12.44 7.75 5.99
N GLY A 91 -13.71 8.16 6.11
CA GLY A 91 -14.52 8.63 4.98
C GLY A 91 -13.93 9.89 4.34
N PRO A 92 -13.76 10.99 5.11
CA PRO A 92 -13.14 12.21 4.60
C PRO A 92 -11.74 11.98 4.00
N VAL A 93 -10.87 11.23 4.69
CA VAL A 93 -9.51 10.96 4.20
C VAL A 93 -9.53 10.18 2.89
N LEU A 94 -10.35 9.13 2.79
CA LEU A 94 -10.44 8.31 1.58
C LEU A 94 -11.09 9.06 0.41
N ARG A 95 -12.10 9.91 0.67
CA ARG A 95 -12.69 10.81 -0.33
C ARG A 95 -11.63 11.72 -0.93
N ASP A 96 -10.76 12.29 -0.10
CA ASP A 96 -9.75 13.25 -0.56
C ASP A 96 -8.58 12.52 -1.27
N LEU A 97 -8.23 11.31 -0.83
CA LEU A 97 -7.30 10.43 -1.56
C LEU A 97 -7.82 10.04 -2.95
N LEU A 98 -9.11 9.76 -3.11
CA LEU A 98 -9.70 9.43 -4.42
C LEU A 98 -9.60 10.57 -5.45
N LYS A 99 -9.47 11.82 -4.97
CA LYS A 99 -9.22 13.01 -5.81
C LYS A 99 -7.74 13.26 -6.10
N SER A 100 -6.85 12.56 -5.38
CA SER A 100 -5.40 12.67 -5.58
C SER A 100 -4.97 11.91 -6.84
N PRO A 101 -3.78 12.19 -7.38
CA PRO A 101 -3.24 11.47 -8.52
C PRO A 101 -2.69 10.08 -8.15
N ALA A 102 -2.85 9.60 -6.91
CA ALA A 102 -2.31 8.32 -6.45
C ALA A 102 -2.57 7.19 -7.45
N ARG A 103 -1.53 6.42 -7.76
CA ARG A 103 -1.63 5.27 -8.66
C ARG A 103 -2.60 4.24 -8.11
N TRP A 104 -2.49 4.00 -6.80
CA TRP A 104 -3.15 2.88 -6.14
C TRP A 104 -3.57 3.27 -4.75
N ILE A 105 -4.81 2.97 -4.41
CA ILE A 105 -5.38 3.23 -3.09
C ILE A 105 -6.00 1.93 -2.62
N GLY A 106 -5.58 1.47 -1.45
CA GLY A 106 -6.09 0.26 -0.84
C GLY A 106 -6.34 0.44 0.64
N ILE A 107 -7.30 -0.32 1.15
CA ILE A 107 -7.72 -0.30 2.53
C ILE A 107 -7.76 -1.71 3.11
N MET A 108 -7.20 -1.86 4.30
CA MET A 108 -7.37 -3.10 5.06
C MET A 108 -8.83 -3.36 5.40
N GLY A 109 -9.24 -4.62 5.35
CA GLY A 109 -10.58 -4.99 5.73
C GLY A 109 -10.86 -6.48 5.57
N SER A 110 -12.01 -6.90 6.09
CA SER A 110 -12.46 -8.28 5.94
C SER A 110 -13.06 -8.52 4.55
N PRO A 111 -12.74 -9.66 3.88
CA PRO A 111 -13.49 -10.08 2.70
C PRO A 111 -14.94 -10.46 3.01
N ARG A 112 -15.26 -10.79 4.27
CA ARG A 112 -16.56 -11.32 4.67
C ARG A 112 -17.62 -10.24 4.90
N HIS A 113 -17.21 -9.00 5.14
CA HIS A 113 -18.11 -7.92 5.52
C HIS A 113 -17.73 -6.64 4.79
N VAL A 114 -18.73 -5.90 4.32
CA VAL A 114 -18.55 -4.56 3.74
C VAL A 114 -17.92 -3.66 4.81
N GLY A 115 -16.85 -2.96 4.44
CA GLY A 115 -16.11 -2.12 5.37
C GLY A 115 -16.82 -0.78 5.60
N PRO A 116 -16.60 -0.13 6.75
CA PRO A 116 -17.29 1.11 7.12
C PRO A 116 -17.05 2.25 6.11
N HIS A 117 -15.89 2.27 5.46
CA HIS A 117 -15.55 3.22 4.40
C HIS A 117 -16.58 3.28 3.26
N VAL A 118 -17.23 2.17 2.86
CA VAL A 118 -18.20 2.20 1.74
C VAL A 118 -19.38 3.10 2.08
N ARG A 119 -19.96 2.92 3.26
CA ARG A 119 -21.06 3.76 3.73
C ARG A 119 -20.59 5.19 3.97
N ALA A 120 -19.43 5.37 4.60
CA ALA A 120 -18.88 6.71 4.86
C ALA A 120 -18.65 7.50 3.56
N LEU A 121 -18.15 6.86 2.50
CA LEU A 121 -17.97 7.48 1.19
C LEU A 121 -19.31 7.80 0.51
N ALA A 122 -20.30 6.91 0.61
CA ALA A 122 -21.64 7.15 0.08
C ALA A 122 -22.32 8.33 0.78
N ASP A 123 -22.22 8.42 2.11
CA ASP A 123 -22.77 9.53 2.91
C ASP A 123 -22.09 10.87 2.55
N LEU A 124 -20.86 10.85 2.05
CA LEU A 124 -20.12 12.00 1.54
C LEU A 124 -20.38 12.30 0.05
N GLY A 125 -21.29 11.55 -0.60
CA GLY A 125 -21.66 11.74 -2.00
C GLY A 125 -20.60 11.27 -3.00
N VAL A 126 -19.71 10.38 -2.61
CA VAL A 126 -18.71 9.81 -3.53
C VAL A 126 -19.39 8.80 -4.46
N PRO A 127 -19.23 8.94 -5.79
CA PRO A 127 -19.88 8.05 -6.73
C PRO A 127 -19.41 6.58 -6.60
N PRO A 128 -20.28 5.58 -6.79
CA PRO A 128 -19.92 4.16 -6.65
C PRO A 128 -18.73 3.72 -7.52
N GLU A 129 -18.58 4.29 -8.70
CA GLU A 129 -17.46 4.04 -9.62
C GLU A 129 -16.11 4.50 -9.05
N GLU A 130 -16.10 5.58 -8.29
CA GLU A 130 -14.90 6.07 -7.57
C GLU A 130 -14.61 5.18 -6.36
N VAL A 131 -15.66 4.77 -5.63
CA VAL A 131 -15.51 3.81 -4.52
C VAL A 131 -14.92 2.48 -5.02
N ALA A 132 -15.28 2.03 -6.22
CA ALA A 132 -14.77 0.81 -6.82
C ALA A 132 -13.27 0.84 -7.15
N ARG A 133 -12.64 2.02 -7.20
CA ARG A 133 -11.18 2.17 -7.35
C ARG A 133 -10.41 1.79 -6.08
N VAL A 134 -11.09 1.71 -4.93
CA VAL A 134 -10.47 1.35 -3.65
C VAL A 134 -10.28 -0.15 -3.56
N HIS A 135 -9.03 -0.60 -3.48
CA HIS A 135 -8.71 -2.01 -3.35
C HIS A 135 -9.10 -2.53 -1.96
N ARG A 136 -9.95 -3.56 -1.93
CA ARG A 136 -10.36 -4.22 -0.68
C ARG A 136 -10.84 -5.66 -0.88
N PRO A 137 -10.44 -6.61 -0.02
CA PRO A 137 -9.35 -6.48 0.94
C PRO A 137 -8.02 -6.32 0.21
N ILE A 138 -7.07 -5.60 0.82
CA ILE A 138 -5.71 -5.52 0.29
C ILE A 138 -4.89 -6.75 0.67
N GLY A 139 -3.94 -7.06 -0.19
CA GLY A 139 -2.94 -8.10 0.02
C GLY A 139 -3.33 -9.48 -0.47
N LEU A 140 -2.32 -10.33 -0.69
CA LEU A 140 -2.52 -11.72 -1.08
C LEU A 140 -3.05 -12.56 0.07
N ASN A 141 -3.87 -13.55 -0.25
CA ASN A 141 -4.41 -14.49 0.73
C ASN A 141 -3.35 -15.50 1.17
N ILE A 142 -2.49 -15.09 2.11
CA ILE A 142 -1.47 -15.94 2.74
C ILE A 142 -1.87 -16.43 4.14
N GLY A 143 -3.12 -16.16 4.57
CA GLY A 143 -3.59 -16.49 5.91
C GLY A 143 -2.94 -15.64 7.03
N SER A 144 -2.59 -14.38 6.72
CA SER A 144 -1.95 -13.45 7.64
C SER A 144 -2.81 -13.17 8.88
N ARG A 145 -2.15 -13.03 10.04
CA ARG A 145 -2.77 -12.79 11.35
C ARG A 145 -2.04 -11.74 12.17
N THR A 146 -0.73 -11.58 11.97
CA THR A 146 0.09 -10.62 12.72
C THR A 146 0.37 -9.37 11.89
N PRO A 147 0.68 -8.21 12.51
CA PRO A 147 0.99 -7.00 11.75
C PRO A 147 2.10 -7.16 10.69
N PRO A 148 3.22 -7.87 10.97
CA PRO A 148 4.22 -8.16 9.94
C PRO A 148 3.68 -9.02 8.79
N GLU A 149 2.90 -10.07 9.07
CA GLU A 149 2.30 -10.92 8.03
C GLU A 149 1.32 -10.13 7.17
N ILE A 150 0.53 -9.24 7.77
CA ILE A 150 -0.42 -8.37 7.06
C ILE A 150 0.33 -7.38 6.16
N ALA A 151 1.44 -6.80 6.64
CA ALA A 151 2.29 -5.92 5.84
C ALA A 151 2.89 -6.67 4.64
N VAL A 152 3.42 -7.88 4.84
CA VAL A 152 3.94 -8.74 3.75
C VAL A 152 2.84 -9.07 2.74
N ALA A 153 1.67 -9.49 3.21
CA ALA A 153 0.52 -9.78 2.34
C ALA A 153 0.15 -8.56 1.49
N THR A 154 0.08 -7.39 2.12
CA THR A 154 -0.27 -6.12 1.49
C THR A 154 0.73 -5.73 0.41
N LEU A 155 2.03 -5.73 0.73
CA LEU A 155 3.09 -5.43 -0.23
C LEU A 155 3.10 -6.42 -1.39
N ALA A 156 2.95 -7.71 -1.12
CA ALA A 156 2.88 -8.72 -2.17
C ALA A 156 1.70 -8.48 -3.12
N GLY A 157 0.53 -8.13 -2.59
CA GLY A 157 -0.66 -7.82 -3.40
C GLY A 157 -0.49 -6.55 -4.23
N LEU A 158 0.09 -5.50 -3.64
CA LEU A 158 0.40 -4.25 -4.31
C LEU A 158 1.41 -4.45 -5.45
N LEU A 159 2.48 -5.21 -5.21
CA LEU A 159 3.47 -5.54 -6.23
C LEU A 159 2.86 -6.40 -7.35
N ALA A 160 1.99 -7.35 -7.01
CA ALA A 160 1.28 -8.17 -7.99
C ALA A 160 0.40 -7.30 -8.90
N ASP A 161 -0.42 -6.41 -8.33
CA ASP A 161 -1.23 -5.43 -9.07
C ASP A 161 -0.36 -4.58 -10.00
N ARG A 162 0.72 -4.00 -9.46
CA ARG A 162 1.66 -3.16 -10.22
C ARG A 162 2.25 -3.90 -11.42
N ASN A 163 2.47 -5.21 -11.27
CA ASN A 163 3.07 -6.05 -12.30
C ASN A 163 2.01 -6.77 -13.18
N GLY A 164 0.72 -6.47 -13.01
CA GLY A 164 -0.37 -7.12 -13.76
C GLY A 164 -0.49 -8.63 -13.48
N ARG A 165 -0.15 -9.08 -12.27
CA ARG A 165 -0.16 -10.49 -11.87
C ARG A 165 -1.22 -10.74 -10.80
N PRO A 166 -1.82 -11.95 -10.77
CA PRO A 166 -2.81 -12.32 -9.74
C PRO A 166 -2.17 -12.64 -8.37
N GLY A 167 -0.86 -12.94 -8.35
CA GLY A 167 -0.19 -13.54 -7.20
C GLY A 167 -0.49 -15.04 -7.08
N GLY A 168 0.55 -15.86 -6.90
CA GLY A 168 0.44 -17.32 -6.84
C GLY A 168 1.16 -18.03 -7.99
N PHE A 169 0.81 -19.29 -8.24
CA PHE A 169 1.53 -20.17 -9.18
C PHE A 169 1.03 -20.12 -10.63
N ALA A 170 -0.06 -19.39 -10.90
CA ALA A 170 -0.58 -19.21 -12.26
C ALA A 170 -0.02 -17.91 -12.86
N PHE A 171 0.63 -18.00 -14.02
CA PHE A 171 1.31 -16.90 -14.70
C PHE A 171 0.85 -16.71 -16.14
#